data_AF-A0A836XAT2-F1
#
_entry.id   AF-A0A836XAT2-F1
#
_cell.length_a   1.000
_cell.length_b   1.000
_cell.length_c   1.000
_cell.angle_alpha   90.00
_cell.angle_beta   90.00
_cell.angle_gamma   90.00
#
_symmetry.space_group_name_H-M   'P 1'
#
loop_
_entity.id
_entity.type
_entity.pdbx_description
1 polymer ?
#
loop_
_entity_poly.entity_id
_entity_poly.type
_entity_poly.pdbx_seq_one_letter_code
_entity_poly.pdbx_strand_id
1 'polypeptide(L)'
;MVVIPSGLRPIRLHKGTGVITIEEHAATWPSIQRGVRAAGLEVEARVESFSAIARMAIDDLGHGLVPQGVADAVGLRPDQVQIPARGQIVSIIGRKSVISREPTHTRCRRWRDLAAVR
;
A
#
# COMPACT_ATOMS: atom_id res chain seq x y z
N MET A 1 2.20 3.89 -0.19
CA MET A 1 0.81 3.59 -0.57
C MET A 1 0.44 4.51 -1.72
N VAL A 2 -0.47 4.08 -2.57
CA VAL A 2 -1.08 4.87 -3.63
C VAL A 2 -2.58 4.66 -3.65
N VAL A 3 -3.31 5.65 -4.14
CA VAL A 3 -4.73 5.54 -4.45
C VAL A 3 -4.86 5.21 -5.93
N ILE A 4 -5.52 4.09 -6.21
CA ILE A 4 -6.01 3.73 -7.55
C ILE A 4 -7.40 4.38 -7.68
N PRO A 5 -7.58 5.34 -8.61
CA PRO A 5 -8.87 5.96 -8.82
C PRO A 5 -9.90 4.96 -9.38
N SER A 6 -11.17 5.17 -9.06
CA SER A 6 -12.26 4.29 -9.48
C SER A 6 -12.43 4.40 -10.99
N GLY A 7 -12.45 3.25 -11.68
CA GLY A 7 -12.48 3.18 -13.14
C GLY A 7 -11.27 3.86 -13.81
N LEU A 8 -10.16 4.05 -13.07
CA LEU A 8 -8.97 4.77 -13.52
C LEU A 8 -9.23 6.21 -13.99
N ARG A 9 -10.35 6.81 -13.55
CA ARG A 9 -10.69 8.19 -13.87
C ARG A 9 -9.86 9.16 -13.03
N PRO A 10 -9.35 10.26 -13.60
CA PRO A 10 -8.59 11.25 -12.85
C PRO A 10 -9.34 11.74 -11.60
N ILE A 11 -8.65 11.80 -10.46
CA ILE A 11 -9.18 12.29 -9.18
C ILE A 11 -8.24 13.29 -8.53
N ARG A 12 -8.82 14.26 -7.84
CA ARG A 12 -8.10 15.13 -6.89
C ARG A 12 -8.38 14.66 -5.46
N LEU A 13 -7.35 14.16 -4.79
CA LEU A 13 -7.44 13.78 -3.38
C LEU A 13 -7.67 15.02 -2.51
N HIS A 14 -8.58 14.91 -1.57
CA HIS A 14 -8.92 15.95 -0.59
C HIS A 14 -9.29 15.29 0.75
N LYS A 15 -9.42 16.12 1.80
CA LYS A 15 -9.86 15.61 3.10
C LYS A 15 -11.28 15.04 2.98
N GLY A 16 -11.48 13.81 3.42
CA GLY A 16 -12.75 13.07 3.27
C GLY A 16 -12.85 12.28 1.97
N THR A 17 -11.82 12.22 1.13
CA THR A 17 -11.83 11.30 -0.02
C THR A 17 -11.93 9.86 0.50
N GLY A 18 -13.04 9.21 0.16
CA GLY A 18 -13.33 7.83 0.50
C GLY A 18 -12.42 6.85 -0.22
N VAL A 19 -11.94 5.83 0.51
CA VAL A 19 -11.13 4.75 -0.04
C VAL A 19 -11.53 3.40 0.54
N ILE A 20 -11.37 2.38 -0.28
CA ILE A 20 -11.38 0.96 0.07
C ILE A 20 -9.96 0.56 0.43
N THR A 21 -9.76 -0.09 1.57
CA THR A 21 -8.44 -0.52 2.03
C THR A 21 -8.49 -1.85 2.77
N ILE A 22 -7.37 -2.29 3.34
CA ILE A 22 -7.27 -3.57 4.05
C ILE A 22 -8.06 -3.54 5.37
N GLU A 23 -8.52 -4.71 5.81
CA GLU A 23 -9.14 -4.92 7.12
C GLU A 23 -8.24 -4.62 8.32
N GLU A 24 -8.86 -4.36 9.48
CA GLU A 24 -8.16 -3.90 10.68
C GLU A 24 -7.29 -4.98 11.34
N HIS A 25 -7.62 -6.25 11.10
CA HIS A 25 -6.87 -7.39 11.65
C HIS A 25 -5.55 -7.65 10.92
N ALA A 26 -5.34 -7.02 9.75
CA ALA A 26 -4.08 -7.12 9.03
C ALA A 26 -2.94 -6.55 9.89
N ALA A 27 -1.83 -7.29 10.00
CA ALA A 27 -0.65 -6.84 10.77
C ALA A 27 -0.10 -5.47 10.30
N THR A 28 -0.36 -5.10 9.05
CA THR A 28 0.02 -3.81 8.46
C THR A 28 -0.93 -2.65 8.80
N TRP A 29 -2.11 -2.93 9.35
CA TRP A 29 -3.18 -1.95 9.58
C TRP A 29 -2.72 -0.73 10.39
N PRO A 30 -1.98 -0.85 11.52
CA PRO A 30 -1.56 0.34 12.27
C PRO A 30 -0.74 1.34 11.44
N SER A 31 0.05 0.86 10.47
CA SER A 31 0.80 1.73 9.54
C SER A 31 -0.11 2.38 8.50
N ILE A 32 -1.09 1.64 8.01
CA ILE A 32 -2.09 2.09 7.03
C ILE A 32 -3.00 3.13 7.65
N GLN A 33 -3.55 2.88 8.83
CA GLN A 33 -4.40 3.81 9.56
C GLN A 33 -3.70 5.16 9.80
N ARG A 34 -2.41 5.14 10.18
CA ARG A 34 -1.62 6.38 10.31
C ARG A 34 -1.47 7.12 8.98
N GLY A 35 -1.23 6.39 7.89
CA GLY A 35 -1.12 6.95 6.54
C GLY A 35 -2.44 7.57 6.06
N VAL A 36 -3.55 6.85 6.21
CA VAL A 36 -4.93 7.30 5.92
C VAL A 36 -5.23 8.59 6.67
N ARG A 37 -5.03 8.60 7.99
CA ARG A 37 -5.28 9.77 8.83
C ARG A 37 -4.41 10.96 8.43
N ALA A 38 -3.12 10.73 8.17
CA ALA A 38 -2.21 11.79 7.77
C ALA A 38 -2.54 12.38 6.38
N ALA A 39 -3.08 11.55 5.47
CA ALA A 39 -3.54 11.97 4.15
C ALA A 39 -4.95 12.58 4.17
N GLY A 40 -5.66 12.54 5.31
CA GLY A 40 -7.03 13.02 5.43
C GLY A 40 -8.06 12.17 4.69
N LEU A 41 -7.74 10.92 4.36
CA LEU A 41 -8.64 10.00 3.66
C LEU A 41 -9.66 9.39 4.63
N GLU A 42 -10.81 8.98 4.11
CA GLU A 42 -11.87 8.29 4.84
C GLU A 42 -11.96 6.83 4.38
N VAL A 43 -12.11 5.89 5.31
CA VAL A 43 -12.22 4.47 4.98
C VAL A 43 -13.68 4.11 4.82
N GLU A 44 -14.14 3.94 3.59
CA GLU A 44 -15.53 3.61 3.27
C GLU A 44 -15.79 2.11 3.36
N ALA A 45 -14.80 1.29 2.96
CA ALA A 45 -14.90 -0.16 3.03
C ALA A 45 -13.54 -0.80 3.32
N ARG A 46 -13.58 -2.00 3.87
CA ARG A 46 -12.40 -2.82 4.17
C ARG A 46 -12.55 -4.19 3.55
N VAL A 47 -11.45 -4.73 3.02
CA VAL A 47 -11.40 -6.08 2.44
C VAL A 47 -10.10 -6.79 2.82
N GLU A 48 -10.05 -8.11 2.64
CA GLU A 48 -8.94 -8.95 3.11
C GLU A 48 -7.68 -8.90 2.21
N SER A 49 -7.80 -8.44 0.95
CA SER A 49 -6.71 -8.53 -0.02
C SER A 49 -6.47 -7.25 -0.81
N PHE A 50 -5.22 -6.80 -0.87
CA PHE A 50 -4.81 -5.70 -1.74
C PHE A 50 -5.03 -5.97 -3.23
N SER A 51 -4.91 -7.23 -3.69
CA SER A 51 -5.18 -7.55 -5.09
C SER A 51 -6.67 -7.39 -5.42
N ALA A 52 -7.56 -7.74 -4.49
CA ALA A 52 -8.99 -7.52 -4.62
C ALA A 52 -9.30 -6.01 -4.65
N ILE A 53 -8.71 -5.22 -3.76
CA ILE A 53 -8.86 -3.74 -3.75
C ILE A 53 -8.46 -3.15 -5.10
N ALA A 54 -7.28 -3.53 -5.62
CA ALA A 54 -6.81 -3.04 -6.90
C ALA A 54 -7.79 -3.36 -8.03
N ARG A 55 -8.33 -4.59 -8.05
CA ARG A 55 -9.30 -5.01 -9.05
C ARG A 55 -10.63 -4.25 -8.92
N MET A 56 -11.16 -4.12 -7.72
CA MET A 56 -12.36 -3.33 -7.44
C MET A 56 -12.23 -1.89 -7.92
N ALA A 57 -11.07 -1.26 -7.70
CA ALA A 57 -10.83 0.10 -8.17
C ALA A 57 -10.77 0.19 -9.70
N ILE A 58 -10.12 -0.77 -10.36
CA ILE A 58 -10.08 -0.84 -11.83
C ILE A 58 -11.49 -1.06 -12.42
N ASP A 59 -12.30 -1.89 -11.77
CA ASP A 59 -13.67 -2.25 -12.19
C ASP A 59 -14.74 -1.22 -11.72
N ASP A 60 -14.30 -0.04 -11.28
CA ASP A 60 -15.15 1.10 -10.92
C ASP A 60 -16.05 0.92 -9.68
N LEU A 61 -15.58 0.17 -8.69
CA LEU A 61 -16.32 -0.09 -7.45
C LEU A 61 -15.89 0.80 -6.26
N GLY A 62 -15.00 1.76 -6.48
CA GLY A 62 -14.50 2.70 -5.46
C GLY A 62 -12.99 2.93 -5.54
N HIS A 63 -12.48 3.92 -4.81
CA HIS A 63 -11.05 4.23 -4.81
C HIS A 63 -10.25 3.24 -3.97
N GLY A 64 -9.23 2.61 -4.54
CA GLY A 64 -8.44 1.60 -3.84
C GLY A 64 -7.17 2.18 -3.22
N LEU A 65 -6.97 2.04 -1.91
CA LEU A 65 -5.70 2.38 -1.25
C LEU A 65 -4.83 1.12 -1.11
N VAL A 66 -3.75 1.05 -1.89
CA VAL A 66 -2.86 -0.14 -1.95
C VAL A 66 -1.38 0.23 -1.86
N PRO A 67 -0.48 -0.72 -1.56
CA PRO A 67 0.96 -0.52 -1.73
C PRO A 67 1.31 -0.24 -3.19
N GLN A 68 2.35 0.58 -3.45
CA GLN A 68 2.83 0.87 -4.81
C GLN A 68 3.12 -0.41 -5.59
N GLY A 69 3.80 -1.38 -4.96
CA GLY A 69 4.12 -2.65 -5.62
C GLY A 69 2.90 -3.48 -6.04
N VAL A 70 1.74 -3.27 -5.43
CA VAL A 70 0.49 -3.88 -5.89
C VAL A 70 -0.02 -3.19 -7.15
N ALA A 71 0.00 -1.86 -7.19
CA ALA A 71 -0.33 -1.09 -8.39
C ALA A 71 0.60 -1.44 -9.57
N ASP A 72 1.91 -1.56 -9.31
CA ASP A 72 2.89 -1.99 -10.30
C ASP A 72 2.59 -3.40 -10.82
N ALA A 73 2.27 -4.34 -9.92
CA ALA A 73 1.99 -5.74 -10.27
C ALA A 73 0.74 -5.92 -11.14
N VAL A 74 -0.24 -5.01 -11.02
CA VAL A 74 -1.43 -5.00 -11.90
C VAL A 74 -1.22 -4.16 -13.17
N GLY A 75 -0.01 -3.64 -13.41
CA GLY A 75 0.36 -2.94 -14.63
C GLY A 75 -0.10 -1.49 -14.72
N LEU A 76 -0.41 -0.84 -13.59
CA LEU A 76 -0.80 0.58 -13.60
C LEU A 76 0.42 1.47 -13.79
N ARG A 77 0.27 2.46 -14.67
CA ARG A 77 1.27 3.49 -14.90
C ARG A 77 1.24 4.57 -13.81
N PRO A 78 2.33 5.32 -13.61
CA PRO A 78 2.38 6.40 -12.62
C PRO A 78 1.29 7.47 -12.77
N ASP A 79 0.86 7.77 -13.99
CA ASP A 79 -0.22 8.73 -14.28
C ASP A 79 -1.62 8.21 -13.90
N GLN A 80 -1.76 6.91 -13.66
CA GLN A 80 -3.02 6.26 -13.33
C GLN A 80 -3.23 6.09 -11.82
N VAL A 81 -2.27 6.51 -11.00
CA VAL A 81 -2.34 6.43 -9.54
C VAL A 81 -2.07 7.78 -8.91
N GLN A 82 -2.57 7.99 -7.69
CA GLN A 82 -2.29 9.18 -6.90
C GLN A 82 -1.47 8.80 -5.67
N ILE A 83 -0.39 9.54 -5.41
CA ILE A 83 0.45 9.33 -4.23
C ILE A 83 -0.10 10.22 -3.11
N PRO A 84 -0.62 9.67 -1.99
CA PRO A 84 -0.93 10.46 -0.81
C PRO A 84 0.34 11.13 -0.29
N ALA A 85 0.24 12.35 0.24
CA ALA A 85 1.38 13.21 0.60
C ALA A 85 2.45 12.59 1.54
N ARG A 86 2.22 11.41 2.13
CA ARG A 86 3.23 10.64 2.87
C ARG A 86 3.31 9.20 2.39
N GLY A 87 4.52 8.78 1.99
CA GLY A 87 4.86 7.40 1.70
C GLY A 87 4.84 6.51 2.95
N GLN A 88 4.74 5.20 2.75
CA GLN A 88 4.90 4.21 3.82
C GLN A 88 6.29 3.56 3.72
N ILE A 89 6.89 3.31 4.88
CA ILE A 89 8.12 2.52 5.00
C ILE A 89 7.71 1.07 5.28
N VAL A 90 8.18 0.13 4.46
CA VAL A 90 8.07 -1.30 4.71
C VAL A 90 9.34 -1.78 5.38
N SER A 91 9.22 -2.52 6.48
CA SER A 91 10.36 -3.03 7.25
C SER A 91 10.21 -4.52 7.54
N ILE A 92 11.32 -5.26 7.47
CA ILE A 92 11.38 -6.64 7.94
C ILE A 92 11.55 -6.63 9.46
N ILE A 93 10.66 -7.32 10.17
CA ILE A 93 10.72 -7.47 11.63
C ILE A 93 10.98 -8.94 11.97
N GLY A 94 11.88 -9.18 12.92
CA GLY A 94 12.20 -10.52 13.39
C GLY A 94 13.11 -10.48 14.62
N ARG A 95 13.24 -11.62 15.31
CA ARG A 95 14.11 -11.72 16.48
C ARG A 95 15.57 -11.54 16.07
N LYS A 96 16.32 -10.74 16.82
CA LYS A 96 17.75 -10.48 16.56
C LYS A 96 18.54 -11.77 16.34
N SER A 97 18.33 -12.76 17.21
CA SER A 97 18.98 -14.07 17.15
C SER A 97 18.68 -14.89 15.89
N VAL A 98 17.61 -14.57 15.17
CA VAL A 98 17.23 -15.22 13.90
C VAL A 98 17.73 -14.40 12.72
N ILE A 99 17.54 -13.08 12.75
CA ILE A 99 17.99 -12.18 11.69
C ILE A 99 19.51 -12.17 11.55
N SER A 100 20.26 -12.31 12.64
CA SER A 100 21.72 -12.27 12.62
C SER A 100 22.38 -13.58 12.15
N ARG A 101 21.59 -14.64 11.93
CA ARG A 101 22.09 -15.96 11.50
C ARG A 101 21.94 -16.11 9.99
N GLU A 102 22.87 -16.85 9.40
CA GLU A 102 22.70 -17.30 8.02
C GLU A 102 21.62 -18.41 7.93
N PRO A 103 20.87 -18.50 6.81
CA PRO A 103 20.94 -17.64 5.61
C PRO A 103 20.07 -16.36 5.71
N THR A 104 19.40 -16.14 6.85
CA THR A 104 18.43 -15.06 7.05
C THR A 104 19.08 -13.69 6.92
N HIS A 105 20.28 -13.53 7.47
CA HIS A 105 21.02 -12.28 7.43
C HIS A 105 21.32 -11.82 6.01
N THR A 106 21.89 -12.70 5.18
CA THR A 106 22.15 -12.41 3.76
C THR A 106 20.86 -12.08 3.02
N ARG A 107 19.77 -12.81 3.28
CA ARG A 107 18.45 -12.53 2.69
C ARG A 107 17.95 -11.13 3.05
N CYS A 108 17.96 -10.77 4.33
CA CYS A 108 17.51 -9.44 4.78
C CYS A 108 18.38 -8.29 4.25
N ARG A 109 19.68 -8.52 4.01
CA ARG A 109 20.55 -7.55 3.35
C ARG A 109 20.16 -7.35 1.89
N ARG A 110 20.06 -8.43 1.13
CA ARG A 110 19.66 -8.40 -0.30
C ARG A 110 18.33 -7.70 -0.52
N TRP A 111 17.34 -7.93 0.36
CA TRP A 111 16.05 -7.25 0.28
C TRP A 111 16.14 -5.74 0.52
N ARG A 112 17.01 -5.29 1.43
CA ARG A 112 17.27 -3.86 1.64
C ARG A 112 17.92 -3.22 0.41
N ASP A 113 18.88 -3.90 -0.19
CA ASP A 113 19.58 -3.40 -1.37
C ASP A 113 18.61 -3.28 -2.56
N LEU A 114 17.73 -4.28 -2.76
CA LEU A 114 16.68 -4.22 -3.79
C LEU A 114 15.66 -3.08 -3.55
N ALA A 115 15.38 -2.76 -2.29
CA ALA A 115 14.47 -1.68 -1.93
C ALA A 115 15.09 -0.28 -2.09
N ALA A 116 16.43 -0.16 -2.12
CA ALA A 116 17.14 1.11 -2.26
C ALA A 116 17.36 1.56 -3.72
N VAL A 117 17.10 0.68 -4.70
CA VAL A 117 17.32 0.92 -6.14
C VAL A 117 16.05 1.43 -6.84
N ARG A 118 14.96 1.65 -6.11
CA ARG A 118 13.66 2.12 -6.61
C ARG A 118 13.30 3.48 -6.05
#